data_AF-A0A2H5QXC6-F1
#
_entry.id   AF-A0A2H5QXC6-F1
#
_cell.length_a   1.000
_cell.length_b   1.000
_cell.length_c   1.000
_cell.angle_alpha   90.00
_cell.angle_beta   90.00
_cell.angle_gamma   90.00
#
_symmetry.space_group_name_H-M   'P 1'
#
loop_
_entity.id
_entity.type
_entity.pdbx_description
1 polymer ?
#
loop_
_entity_poly.entity_id
_entity_poly.type
_entity_poly.pdbx_seq_one_letter_code
_entity_poly.pdbx_strand_id
1 'polypeptide(L)'
;MVAAGNGLFFPIIGFASCVAFIYMSFGGLNVSYPKEPEMGFVTRNGTHFMLDGKALYVNGWNSYWLMDHAVHDYSRARVGAMLQAGAKMGLTVCRTWAFNDGGYNSLQISPGQFDERVFKALDHVIVEARKNGVRLLLSLVNNLQAYGGKTQYVNWAWEEGIGISSSNDSFFFDPSIHKYFKHYVK
;
A
#
# COMPACT_ATOMS: atom_id res chain seq x y z
N MET A 1 51.86 30.64 34.57
CA MET A 1 51.09 31.08 33.38
C MET A 1 49.67 30.56 33.54
N VAL A 2 48.71 31.46 33.70
CA VAL A 2 47.32 31.18 34.07
C VAL A 2 46.51 30.80 32.83
N ALA A 3 45.72 29.73 32.91
CA ALA A 3 44.84 29.26 31.85
C ALA A 3 43.71 30.28 31.58
N ALA A 4 43.60 30.74 30.33
CA ALA A 4 42.53 31.63 29.89
C ALA A 4 41.20 30.87 29.84
N GLY A 5 40.21 31.35 30.59
CA GLY A 5 38.95 30.67 30.86
C GLY A 5 37.90 30.80 29.75
N ASN A 6 37.20 29.69 29.49
CA ASN A 6 36.01 29.58 28.64
C ASN A 6 34.75 30.26 29.25
N GLY A 7 34.91 31.36 29.98
CA GLY A 7 33.90 31.91 30.90
C GLY A 7 32.59 32.37 30.24
N LEU A 8 32.63 32.71 28.94
CA LEU A 8 31.45 33.17 28.18
C LEU A 8 30.94 32.14 27.16
N PHE A 9 31.68 31.08 26.86
CA PHE A 9 31.31 30.13 25.81
C PHE A 9 30.06 29.31 26.18
N PHE A 10 30.05 28.72 27.38
CA PHE A 10 28.93 27.92 27.86
C PHE A 10 27.64 28.72 28.11
N PRO A 11 27.69 29.94 28.70
CA PRO A 11 26.51 30.80 28.82
C PRO A 11 25.89 31.19 27.47
N ILE A 12 26.70 31.48 26.45
CA ILE A 12 26.23 31.85 25.11
C ILE A 12 25.52 30.66 24.45
N ILE A 13 26.11 29.46 24.53
CA ILE A 13 25.50 28.24 23.99
C ILE A 13 24.20 27.90 24.71
N GLY A 14 24.19 28.01 26.04
CA GLY A 14 22.97 27.81 26.84
C GLY A 14 21.85 28.77 26.43
N PHE A 15 22.17 30.06 26.31
CA PHE A 15 21.19 31.08 25.88
C PHE A 15 20.69 30.84 24.46
N ALA A 16 21.58 30.55 23.50
CA ALA A 16 21.22 30.23 22.13
C ALA A 16 20.32 28.98 22.05
N SER A 17 20.58 27.97 22.88
CA SER A 17 19.78 26.75 22.95
C SER A 17 18.38 27.02 23.53
N CYS A 18 18.28 27.85 24.57
CA CYS A 18 17.00 28.27 25.13
C CYS A 18 16.19 29.11 24.13
N VAL A 19 16.83 30.04 23.41
CA VAL A 19 16.16 30.83 22.36
C VAL A 19 15.68 29.92 21.23
N ALA A 20 16.50 28.97 20.78
CA ALA A 20 16.09 27.98 19.78
C ALA A 20 14.92 27.12 20.27
N PHE A 21 14.94 26.67 21.53
CA PHE A 21 13.86 25.87 22.11
C PHE A 21 12.55 26.66 22.24
N ILE A 22 12.62 27.92 22.69
CA ILE A 22 11.47 28.83 22.76
C ILE A 22 10.95 29.13 21.34
N TYR A 23 11.83 29.37 20.37
CA TYR A 23 11.45 29.59 18.97
C TYR A 23 10.82 28.34 18.35
N MET A 24 11.29 27.13 18.67
CA MET A 24 10.65 25.88 18.23
C MET A 24 9.32 25.59 18.95
N SER A 25 9.17 26.04 20.21
CA SER A 25 7.99 25.78 21.04
C SER A 25 6.85 26.79 20.80
N PHE A 26 7.19 28.04 20.46
CA PHE A 26 6.24 29.16 20.33
C PHE A 26 6.27 29.85 18.95
N GLY A 27 7.36 29.71 18.20
CA GLY A 27 7.40 30.08 16.79
C GLY A 27 6.74 28.97 16.00
N GLY A 28 5.56 29.25 15.44
CA GLY A 28 4.87 28.32 14.56
C GLY A 28 5.75 27.96 13.37
N LEU A 29 6.49 26.86 13.50
CA LEU A 29 7.05 26.15 12.37
C LEU A 29 5.86 25.75 11.51
N ASN A 30 5.56 26.56 10.49
CA ASN A 30 4.81 26.09 9.34
C ASN A 30 5.68 25.04 8.67
N VAL A 31 5.64 23.82 9.22
CA VAL A 31 6.13 22.62 8.55
C VAL A 31 5.22 22.47 7.35
N SER A 32 5.66 23.00 6.22
CA SER A 32 5.06 22.74 4.92
C SER A 32 5.31 21.27 4.61
N TYR A 33 4.41 20.39 5.05
CA TYR A 33 4.36 19.04 4.54
C TYR A 33 4.17 19.14 3.03
N PRO A 34 5.02 18.51 2.21
CA PRO A 34 4.78 18.48 0.77
C PRO A 34 3.38 17.90 0.55
N LYS A 35 2.48 18.72 -0.02
CA LYS A 35 1.13 18.29 -0.35
C LYS A 35 1.25 17.13 -1.34
N GLU A 36 0.78 15.95 -0.95
CA GLU A 36 0.79 14.82 -1.86
C GLU A 36 0.01 15.16 -3.14
N PRO A 37 0.42 14.63 -4.31
CA PRO A 37 -0.31 14.84 -5.55
C PRO A 37 -1.77 14.38 -5.38
N GLU A 38 -2.72 15.29 -5.58
CA GLU A 38 -4.12 14.90 -5.71
C GLU A 38 -4.29 14.11 -7.00
N MET A 39 -4.80 12.88 -6.89
CA MET A 39 -5.10 12.03 -8.05
C MET A 39 -6.61 11.86 -8.19
N GLY A 40 -7.19 12.46 -9.23
CA GLY A 40 -8.62 12.30 -9.55
C GLY A 40 -9.00 10.85 -9.87
N PHE A 41 -10.28 10.50 -9.81
CA PHE A 41 -10.75 9.16 -10.19
C PHE A 41 -10.76 8.99 -11.71
N VAL A 42 -10.30 7.82 -12.17
CA VAL A 42 -10.45 7.44 -13.58
C VAL A 42 -11.92 7.09 -13.82
N THR A 43 -12.50 7.69 -14.84
CA THR A 43 -13.88 7.44 -15.29
C THR A 43 -13.87 6.88 -16.70
N ARG A 44 -15.05 6.62 -17.26
CA ARG A 44 -15.21 6.11 -18.62
C ARG A 44 -16.15 7.01 -19.41
N ASN A 45 -15.81 7.29 -20.67
CA ASN A 45 -16.70 7.89 -21.65
C ASN A 45 -16.71 7.04 -22.92
N GLY A 46 -17.83 6.39 -23.22
CA GLY A 46 -17.93 5.46 -24.34
C GLY A 46 -16.87 4.37 -24.21
N THR A 47 -15.96 4.25 -25.17
CA THR A 47 -14.87 3.27 -25.18
C THR A 47 -13.55 3.75 -24.58
N HIS A 48 -13.51 4.96 -24.00
CA HIS A 48 -12.28 5.59 -23.52
C HIS A 48 -12.28 5.71 -21.99
N PHE A 49 -11.10 5.55 -21.39
CA PHE A 49 -10.86 6.01 -20.03
C PHE A 49 -10.66 7.52 -20.03
N MET A 50 -11.14 8.19 -18.99
CA MET A 50 -11.06 9.64 -18.82
C MET A 50 -10.46 9.97 -17.46
N LEU A 51 -9.62 11.00 -17.41
CA LEU A 51 -9.06 11.55 -16.19
C LEU A 51 -9.10 13.07 -16.28
N ASP A 52 -9.76 13.72 -15.32
CA ASP A 52 -9.84 15.18 -15.22
C ASP A 52 -10.26 15.85 -16.55
N GLY A 53 -11.24 15.25 -17.23
CA GLY A 53 -11.77 15.71 -18.52
C GLY A 53 -10.95 15.33 -19.76
N LYS A 54 -9.77 14.71 -19.61
CA LYS A 54 -8.90 14.30 -20.72
C LYS A 54 -8.92 12.78 -20.92
N ALA A 55 -8.71 12.33 -22.16
CA ALA A 55 -8.55 10.91 -22.43
C ALA A 55 -7.30 10.35 -21.72
N LEU A 56 -7.46 9.22 -21.04
CA LEU A 56 -6.39 8.48 -20.41
C LEU A 56 -6.09 7.23 -21.24
N TYR A 57 -4.86 7.14 -21.75
CA TYR A 57 -4.35 5.92 -22.37
C TYR A 57 -3.44 5.21 -21.37
N VAL A 58 -3.78 3.96 -21.06
CA VAL A 58 -3.02 3.16 -20.11
C VAL A 58 -1.72 2.69 -20.76
N ASN A 59 -0.59 3.11 -20.20
CA ASN A 59 0.71 2.54 -20.47
C ASN A 59 1.22 1.96 -19.15
N GLY A 60 1.26 0.63 -19.02
CA GLY A 60 1.34 0.03 -17.70
C GLY A 60 2.15 -1.26 -17.63
N TRP A 61 2.26 -1.80 -16.42
CA TRP A 61 2.98 -3.04 -16.13
C TRP A 61 2.32 -3.83 -15.00
N ASN A 62 2.84 -5.03 -14.73
CA ASN A 62 2.41 -5.86 -13.60
C ASN A 62 3.55 -6.00 -12.58
N SER A 63 3.22 -5.85 -11.30
CA SER A 63 4.11 -6.18 -10.18
C SER A 63 3.24 -6.74 -9.07
N TYR A 64 2.97 -8.03 -9.11
CA TYR A 64 2.03 -8.69 -8.19
C TYR A 64 2.52 -8.72 -6.73
N TRP A 65 3.83 -8.61 -6.52
CA TRP A 65 4.53 -8.85 -5.25
C TRP A 65 4.66 -7.60 -4.36
N LEU A 66 4.16 -6.43 -4.79
CA LEU A 66 4.42 -5.16 -4.08
C LEU A 66 3.96 -5.20 -2.62
N MET A 67 2.78 -5.73 -2.34
CA MET A 67 2.24 -5.86 -0.98
C MET A 67 3.11 -6.79 -0.11
N ASP A 68 3.45 -7.98 -0.61
CA ASP A 68 4.26 -8.95 0.12
C ASP A 68 5.66 -8.40 0.48
N HIS A 69 6.31 -7.74 -0.47
CA HIS A 69 7.62 -7.12 -0.24
C HIS A 69 7.57 -5.86 0.63
N ALA A 70 6.41 -5.22 0.77
CA ALA A 70 6.24 -4.07 1.66
C ALA A 70 6.13 -4.46 3.15
N VAL A 71 5.89 -5.74 3.46
CA VAL A 71 5.77 -6.23 4.84
C VAL A 71 7.06 -6.01 5.62
N HIS A 72 8.21 -6.39 5.05
CA HIS A 72 9.50 -6.32 5.74
C HIS A 72 10.27 -5.04 5.45
N ASP A 73 10.90 -4.45 6.47
CA ASP A 73 11.62 -3.19 6.35
C ASP A 73 12.77 -3.25 5.32
N TYR A 74 13.50 -4.38 5.26
CA TYR A 74 14.64 -4.54 4.34
C TYR A 74 14.24 -4.60 2.86
N SER A 75 13.00 -5.01 2.55
CA SER A 75 12.48 -5.10 1.18
C SER A 75 11.55 -3.96 0.81
N ARG A 76 10.97 -3.27 1.79
CA ARG A 76 9.97 -2.21 1.60
C ARG A 76 10.44 -1.10 0.65
N ALA A 77 11.71 -0.69 0.75
CA ALA A 77 12.29 0.33 -0.14
C ALA A 77 12.24 -0.04 -1.63
N ARG A 78 12.16 -1.34 -1.98
CA ARG A 78 12.07 -1.81 -3.37
C ARG A 78 10.75 -1.43 -4.04
N VAL A 79 9.68 -1.26 -3.26
CA VAL A 79 8.35 -0.88 -3.76
C VAL A 79 8.40 0.51 -4.38
N GLY A 80 8.88 1.49 -3.60
CA GLY A 80 9.07 2.86 -4.09
C GLY A 80 10.05 2.92 -5.27
N ALA A 81 11.14 2.17 -5.23
CA ALA A 81 12.11 2.11 -6.33
C ALA A 81 11.50 1.57 -7.64
N MET A 82 10.68 0.52 -7.57
CA MET A 82 10.01 -0.05 -8.75
C MET A 82 8.98 0.92 -9.35
N LEU A 83 8.18 1.56 -8.49
CA LEU A 83 7.19 2.56 -8.92
C LEU A 83 7.85 3.79 -9.53
N GLN A 84 8.95 4.26 -8.92
CA GLN A 84 9.75 5.36 -9.45
C GLN A 84 10.36 5.02 -10.80
N ALA A 85 10.90 3.81 -10.97
CA ALA A 85 11.46 3.36 -12.24
C ALA A 85 10.38 3.33 -13.33
N GLY A 86 9.20 2.76 -13.04
CA GLY A 86 8.08 2.75 -13.98
C GLY A 86 7.64 4.16 -14.38
N ALA A 87 7.51 5.07 -13.41
CA ALA A 87 7.16 6.46 -13.67
C ALA A 87 8.20 7.18 -14.55
N LYS A 88 9.50 6.99 -14.29
CA LYS A 88 10.59 7.54 -15.11
C LYS A 88 10.58 7.02 -16.55
N MET A 89 10.04 5.84 -16.79
CA MET A 89 9.83 5.28 -18.13
C MET A 89 8.54 5.76 -18.82
N GLY A 90 7.75 6.62 -18.17
CA GLY A 90 6.47 7.10 -18.68
C GLY A 90 5.33 6.10 -18.54
N LEU A 91 5.47 5.09 -17.66
CA LEU A 91 4.36 4.19 -17.30
C LEU A 91 3.45 4.86 -16.28
N THR A 92 2.14 4.68 -16.43
CA THR A 92 1.10 5.40 -15.70
C THR A 92 0.24 4.51 -14.81
N VAL A 93 0.21 3.20 -15.07
CA VAL A 93 -0.61 2.23 -14.30
C VAL A 93 0.19 0.98 -13.94
N CYS A 94 0.18 0.61 -12.66
CA CYS A 94 0.70 -0.67 -12.18
C CYS A 94 -0.44 -1.58 -11.75
N ARG A 95 -0.53 -2.78 -12.32
CA ARG A 95 -1.40 -3.84 -11.82
C ARG A 95 -0.68 -4.64 -10.74
N THR A 96 -1.30 -4.77 -9.57
CA THR A 96 -0.75 -5.51 -8.42
C THR A 96 -1.86 -6.31 -7.72
N TRP A 97 -1.47 -7.17 -6.78
CA TRP A 97 -2.41 -7.93 -5.98
C TRP A 97 -2.74 -7.20 -4.69
N ALA A 98 -4.02 -7.13 -4.40
CA ALA A 98 -4.52 -6.69 -3.10
C ALA A 98 -4.99 -7.89 -2.26
N PHE A 99 -4.62 -9.13 -2.62
CA PHE A 99 -4.95 -10.36 -1.90
C PHE A 99 -3.67 -11.16 -1.60
N ASN A 100 -3.73 -11.96 -0.55
CA ASN A 100 -2.84 -13.09 -0.27
C ASN A 100 -3.57 -13.96 0.76
N ASP A 101 -4.04 -15.13 0.34
CA ASP A 101 -5.00 -15.94 1.10
C ASP A 101 -4.32 -17.18 1.72
N GLY A 102 -4.27 -17.25 3.06
CA GLY A 102 -3.91 -18.45 3.81
C GLY A 102 -2.45 -18.96 3.73
N GLY A 103 -1.51 -18.18 3.18
CA GLY A 103 -0.07 -18.49 3.09
C GLY A 103 0.87 -17.57 3.91
N TYR A 104 2.15 -17.56 3.51
CA TYR A 104 3.17 -16.64 4.05
C TYR A 104 2.79 -15.19 3.76
N ASN A 105 2.90 -14.31 4.76
CA ASN A 105 2.45 -12.91 4.67
C ASN A 105 1.02 -12.77 4.14
N SER A 106 0.12 -13.65 4.57
CA SER A 106 -1.30 -13.57 4.22
C SER A 106 -1.87 -12.21 4.57
N LEU A 107 -2.54 -11.59 3.60
CA LEU A 107 -3.42 -10.46 3.91
C LEU A 107 -4.65 -11.00 4.64
N GLN A 108 -5.27 -12.05 4.10
CA GLN A 108 -6.41 -12.73 4.70
C GLN A 108 -5.96 -14.10 5.21
N ILE A 109 -5.88 -14.24 6.53
CA ILE A 109 -5.41 -15.45 7.21
C ILE A 109 -6.48 -16.55 7.12
N SER A 110 -7.73 -16.16 7.37
CA SER A 110 -8.95 -16.98 7.26
C SER A 110 -10.13 -16.07 6.88
N PRO A 111 -11.31 -16.59 6.51
CA PRO A 111 -12.41 -15.76 6.04
C PRO A 111 -12.76 -14.61 7.00
N GLY A 112 -12.54 -13.37 6.56
CA GLY A 112 -12.81 -12.17 7.35
C GLY A 112 -11.80 -11.86 8.47
N GLN A 113 -10.70 -12.60 8.58
CA GLN A 113 -9.60 -12.32 9.51
C GLN A 113 -8.35 -11.89 8.75
N PHE A 114 -7.84 -10.70 9.08
CA PHE A 114 -6.78 -10.05 8.33
C PHE A 114 -5.54 -9.80 9.17
N ASP A 115 -4.36 -9.86 8.55
CA ASP A 115 -3.11 -9.41 9.16
C ASP A 115 -2.92 -7.91 8.93
N GLU A 116 -3.12 -7.12 10.00
CA GLU A 116 -2.96 -5.67 10.00
C GLU A 116 -1.58 -5.21 9.50
N ARG A 117 -0.52 -6.01 9.71
CA ARG A 117 0.82 -5.66 9.22
C ARG A 117 0.87 -5.71 7.70
N VAL A 118 0.17 -6.66 7.08
CA VAL A 118 0.09 -6.80 5.62
C VAL A 118 -0.87 -5.77 5.03
N PHE A 119 -1.93 -5.39 5.76
CA PHE A 119 -2.76 -4.24 5.38
C PHE A 119 -1.96 -2.94 5.30
N LYS A 120 -1.16 -2.64 6.33
CA LYS A 120 -0.23 -1.48 6.31
C LYS A 120 0.80 -1.57 5.20
N ALA A 121 1.18 -2.78 4.78
CA ALA A 121 2.05 -2.98 3.64
C ALA A 121 1.35 -2.57 2.33
N LEU A 122 0.07 -2.92 2.16
CA LEU A 122 -0.75 -2.45 1.03
C LEU A 122 -0.95 -0.92 1.07
N ASP A 123 -1.16 -0.33 2.24
CA ASP A 123 -1.22 1.14 2.40
C ASP A 123 0.07 1.80 1.91
N HIS A 124 1.22 1.23 2.27
CA HIS A 124 2.51 1.71 1.80
C HIS A 124 2.62 1.67 0.28
N VAL A 125 2.15 0.61 -0.38
CA VAL A 125 2.10 0.52 -1.85
C VAL A 125 1.26 1.65 -2.45
N ILE A 126 0.10 1.95 -1.87
CA ILE A 126 -0.79 3.02 -2.33
C ILE A 126 -0.13 4.40 -2.19
N VAL A 127 0.53 4.65 -1.05
CA VAL A 127 1.25 5.90 -0.79
C VAL A 127 2.42 6.08 -1.77
N GLU A 128 3.25 5.05 -1.94
CA GLU A 128 4.37 5.11 -2.89
C GLU A 128 3.90 5.27 -4.34
N ALA A 129 2.77 4.67 -4.71
CA ALA A 129 2.19 4.83 -6.04
C ALA A 129 1.76 6.29 -6.28
N ARG A 130 1.07 6.90 -5.30
CA ARG A 130 0.69 8.32 -5.36
C ARG A 130 1.90 9.25 -5.45
N LYS A 131 2.94 9.03 -4.64
CA LYS A 131 4.18 9.83 -4.68
C LYS A 131 4.85 9.84 -6.06
N ASN A 132 4.71 8.73 -6.80
CA ASN A 132 5.28 8.58 -8.14
C ASN A 132 4.27 8.89 -9.27
N GLY A 133 3.05 9.35 -8.95
CA GLY A 133 2.02 9.63 -9.95
C GLY A 133 1.53 8.38 -10.70
N VAL A 134 1.69 7.20 -10.11
CA VAL A 134 1.28 5.91 -10.67
C VAL A 134 -0.08 5.51 -10.11
N ARG A 135 -0.98 5.07 -10.99
CA ARG A 135 -2.30 4.54 -10.60
C ARG A 135 -2.22 3.02 -10.42
N LEU A 136 -3.03 2.49 -9.52
CA LEU A 136 -3.06 1.06 -9.24
C LEU A 136 -4.31 0.40 -9.83
N LEU A 137 -4.11 -0.77 -10.44
CA LEU A 137 -5.17 -1.73 -10.71
C LEU A 137 -5.02 -2.89 -9.72
N LEU A 138 -5.90 -2.91 -8.72
CA LEU A 138 -5.86 -3.89 -7.63
C LEU A 138 -6.68 -5.14 -8.00
N SER A 139 -5.99 -6.27 -8.18
CA SER A 139 -6.66 -7.57 -8.32
C SER A 139 -7.11 -8.05 -6.94
N LEU A 140 -8.35 -8.52 -6.82
CA LEU A 140 -8.97 -8.85 -5.54
C LEU A 140 -8.93 -10.34 -5.18
N VAL A 141 -8.69 -11.21 -6.14
CA VAL A 141 -8.53 -12.66 -5.94
C VAL A 141 -7.78 -13.25 -7.15
N ASN A 142 -7.25 -14.45 -7.00
CA ASN A 142 -6.64 -15.22 -8.08
C ASN A 142 -7.49 -16.40 -8.53
N ASN A 143 -7.42 -16.75 -9.82
CA ASN A 143 -7.93 -18.03 -10.31
C ASN A 143 -6.89 -19.15 -10.17
N LEU A 144 -5.61 -18.80 -10.21
CA LEU A 144 -4.49 -19.73 -10.02
C LEU A 144 -4.13 -19.83 -8.53
N GLN A 145 -3.30 -20.83 -8.19
CA GLN A 145 -2.98 -21.18 -6.80
C GLN A 145 -1.99 -20.23 -6.11
N ALA A 146 -1.26 -19.41 -6.89
CA ALA A 146 -0.27 -18.51 -6.31
C ALA A 146 -0.96 -17.52 -5.37
N TYR A 147 -0.46 -17.44 -4.14
CA TYR A 147 -0.97 -16.56 -3.07
C TYR A 147 -2.41 -16.91 -2.66
N GLY A 148 -2.76 -18.19 -2.78
CA GLY A 148 -4.07 -18.72 -2.47
C GLY A 148 -5.04 -18.56 -3.64
N GLY A 149 -5.92 -17.56 -3.59
CA GLY A 149 -6.98 -17.36 -4.57
C GLY A 149 -8.17 -18.29 -4.37
N LYS A 150 -8.95 -18.53 -5.44
CA LYS A 150 -10.23 -19.26 -5.36
C LYS A 150 -10.11 -20.64 -4.71
N THR A 151 -8.99 -21.33 -4.90
CA THR A 151 -8.73 -22.63 -4.27
C THR A 151 -8.72 -22.52 -2.75
N GLN A 152 -8.14 -21.46 -2.19
CA GLN A 152 -8.08 -21.28 -0.74
C GLN A 152 -9.47 -21.00 -0.15
N TYR A 153 -10.32 -20.26 -0.88
CA TYR A 153 -11.70 -20.04 -0.48
C TYR A 153 -12.52 -21.35 -0.46
N VAL A 154 -12.30 -22.23 -1.43
CA VAL A 154 -12.91 -23.58 -1.44
C VAL A 154 -12.40 -24.41 -0.27
N ASN A 155 -11.10 -24.37 0.03
CA ASN A 155 -10.52 -25.08 1.17
C ASN A 155 -11.12 -24.60 2.50
N TRP A 156 -11.23 -23.28 2.73
CA TRP A 156 -11.85 -22.74 3.95
C TRP A 156 -13.28 -23.24 4.13
N ALA A 157 -14.11 -23.19 3.08
CA ALA A 157 -15.49 -23.69 3.17
C ALA A 157 -15.56 -25.21 3.39
N TRP A 158 -14.63 -25.97 2.80
CA TRP A 158 -14.55 -27.41 2.98
C TRP A 158 -14.11 -27.81 4.38
N GLU A 159 -13.09 -27.15 4.94
CA GLU A 159 -12.58 -27.36 6.29
C GLU A 159 -13.61 -27.03 7.37
N GLU A 160 -14.44 -26.02 7.13
CA GLU A 160 -15.55 -25.66 8.02
C GLU A 160 -16.78 -26.58 7.86
N GLY A 161 -16.78 -27.50 6.89
CA GLY A 161 -17.89 -28.43 6.64
C GLY A 161 -19.15 -27.80 6.06
N ILE A 162 -19.04 -26.59 5.48
CA ILE A 162 -20.16 -25.83 4.90
C ILE A 162 -20.13 -25.76 3.37
N GLY A 163 -19.05 -26.21 2.75
CA GLY A 163 -18.90 -26.23 1.29
C GLY A 163 -19.79 -27.28 0.63
N ILE A 164 -20.49 -26.89 -0.43
CA ILE A 164 -21.42 -27.77 -1.17
C ILE A 164 -20.65 -28.79 -2.04
N SER A 165 -19.46 -28.43 -2.50
CA SER A 165 -18.60 -29.29 -3.33
C SER A 165 -17.13 -28.94 -3.15
N SER A 166 -16.26 -29.95 -3.28
CA SER A 166 -14.80 -29.78 -3.30
C SER A 166 -14.25 -29.31 -4.65
N SER A 167 -15.12 -29.10 -5.66
CA SER A 167 -14.73 -28.51 -6.93
C SER A 167 -14.14 -27.11 -6.74
N ASN A 168 -13.06 -26.79 -7.44
CA ASN A 168 -12.45 -25.45 -7.39
C ASN A 168 -13.39 -24.37 -7.95
N ASP A 169 -14.33 -24.76 -8.82
CA ASP A 169 -15.31 -23.83 -9.39
C ASP A 169 -16.48 -23.53 -8.45
N SER A 170 -16.57 -24.19 -7.28
CA SER A 170 -17.51 -23.84 -6.23
C SER A 170 -17.38 -22.38 -5.78
N PHE A 171 -16.20 -21.78 -5.95
CA PHE A 171 -16.01 -20.34 -5.74
C PHE A 171 -17.04 -19.46 -6.47
N PHE A 172 -17.52 -19.89 -7.64
CA PHE A 172 -18.42 -19.10 -8.49
C PHE A 172 -19.91 -19.35 -8.24
N PHE A 173 -20.29 -20.35 -7.43
CA PHE A 173 -21.70 -20.69 -7.23
C PHE A 173 -22.08 -21.06 -5.78
N ASP A 174 -21.12 -21.38 -4.92
CA ASP A 174 -21.37 -21.70 -3.52
C ASP A 174 -21.74 -20.42 -2.73
N PRO A 175 -22.93 -20.34 -2.12
CA PRO A 175 -23.38 -19.16 -1.38
C PRO A 175 -22.49 -18.78 -0.18
N SER A 176 -21.88 -19.78 0.48
CA SER A 176 -20.99 -19.56 1.62
C SER A 176 -19.68 -18.92 1.15
N ILE A 177 -19.10 -19.44 0.08
CA ILE A 177 -17.87 -18.87 -0.51
C ILE A 177 -18.13 -17.46 -1.05
N HIS A 178 -19.27 -17.23 -1.68
CA HIS A 178 -19.68 -15.88 -2.09
C HIS A 178 -19.77 -14.90 -0.92
N LYS A 179 -20.24 -15.35 0.25
CA LYS A 179 -20.28 -14.53 1.46
C LYS A 179 -18.87 -14.18 1.93
N TYR A 180 -17.93 -15.13 1.89
CA TYR A 180 -16.52 -14.89 2.23
C TYR A 180 -15.88 -13.85 1.32
N PHE A 181 -16.02 -14.03 0.00
CA PHE A 181 -15.44 -13.07 -0.93
C PHE A 181 -16.09 -11.68 -0.83
N LYS A 182 -17.42 -11.60 -0.63
CA LYS A 182 -18.10 -10.31 -0.40
C LYS A 182 -17.68 -9.64 0.90
N HIS A 183 -17.39 -10.40 1.95
CA HIS A 183 -16.85 -9.83 3.19
C HIS A 183 -15.46 -9.27 2.95
N TYR A 184 -14.61 -9.97 2.21
CA TYR A 184 -13.28 -9.49 1.83
C TYR A 184 -13.32 -8.19 1.01
N VAL A 185 -14.31 -8.03 0.13
CA VAL A 185 -14.46 -6.82 -0.73
C VAL A 185 -14.96 -5.60 0.06
N LYS A 186 -15.62 -5.80 1.20
CA LYS A 186 -16.32 -4.74 1.95
C LYS A 186 -15.37 -4.00 2.88
#